data_AF-A0A8J3CTM9-F1
#
_entry.id   AF-A0A8J3CTM9-F1
#
_cell.length_a   1.000
_cell.length_b   1.000
_cell.length_c   1.000
_cell.angle_alpha   90.00
_cell.angle_beta   90.00
_cell.angle_gamma   90.00
#
_symmetry.space_group_name_H-M   'P 1'
#
loop_
_entity.id
_entity.type
_entity.pdbx_description
1 polymer ?
#
loop_
_entity_poly.entity_id
_entity_poly.type
_entity_poly.pdbx_seq_one_letter_code
_entity_poly.pdbx_strand_id
1 'polypeptide(L)'
;MARHKPDNRRELADLQIKLKNTDRELGQLNWDLARELITLAGETKDPGPLIQAVEALSSATRYYSFEDAPREHALIQKAIADTLLTLGQSTGDRDTLTTARDAYRGAITLASLLSDDELRESLRISYKATLDLIGHRSKTPSLFRVA
;
A
#
# COMPACT_ATOMS: atom_id res chain seq x y z
N MET A 1 -5.28 -1.36 -58.53
CA MET A 1 -5.64 -1.77 -57.16
C MET A 1 -4.51 -1.37 -56.22
N ALA A 2 -4.64 -0.26 -55.51
CA ALA A 2 -3.62 0.21 -54.56
C ALA A 2 -3.73 -0.61 -53.28
N ARG A 3 -2.67 -1.35 -52.91
CA ARG A 3 -2.58 -2.00 -51.60
C ARG A 3 -2.46 -0.89 -50.55
N HIS A 4 -3.52 -0.69 -49.78
CA HIS A 4 -3.50 0.16 -48.61
C HIS A 4 -2.51 -0.48 -47.62
N LYS A 5 -1.30 0.06 -47.49
CA LYS A 5 -0.37 -0.38 -46.45
C LYS A 5 -0.97 0.06 -45.11
N PRO A 6 -1.11 -0.85 -44.12
CA PRO A 6 -1.59 -0.47 -42.80
C PRO A 6 -0.66 0.60 -42.21
N ASP A 7 -1.26 1.65 -41.65
CA ASP A 7 -0.52 2.70 -40.95
C ASP A 7 -0.18 2.20 -39.54
N ASN A 8 0.84 1.33 -39.47
CA ASN A 8 1.28 0.67 -38.24
C ASN A 8 1.62 1.64 -37.09
N ARG A 9 1.90 2.92 -37.40
CA ARG A 9 2.18 3.94 -36.37
C ARG A 9 0.94 4.37 -35.62
N ARG A 10 -0.20 4.51 -36.31
CA ARG A 10 -1.49 4.83 -35.68
C ARG A 10 -1.96 3.66 -34.83
N GLU A 11 -1.89 2.45 -35.38
CA GLU A 11 -2.24 1.22 -34.66
C GLU A 11 -1.39 1.03 -33.39
N LEU A 12 -0.09 1.29 -33.46
CA LEU A 12 0.78 1.26 -32.28
C LEU A 12 0.36 2.28 -31.22
N ALA A 13 0.06 3.52 -31.61
CA ALA A 13 -0.38 4.55 -30.67
C ALA A 13 -1.71 4.18 -29.99
N ASP A 14 -2.65 3.64 -30.75
CA ASP A 14 -3.94 3.17 -30.23
C ASP A 14 -3.76 2.02 -29.23
N LEU A 15 -2.86 1.08 -29.53
CA LEU A 15 -2.52 -0.03 -28.62
C LEU A 15 -1.82 0.47 -27.34
N GLN A 16 -0.96 1.49 -27.43
CA GLN A 16 -0.32 2.10 -26.24
C GLN A 16 -1.35 2.79 -25.34
N ILE A 17 -2.31 3.52 -25.92
CA ILE A 17 -3.41 4.14 -25.18
C ILE A 17 -4.25 3.06 -24.50
N LYS A 18 -4.60 2.00 -25.25
CA LYS A 18 -5.37 0.89 -24.70
C LYS A 18 -4.64 0.20 -23.54
N LEU A 19 -3.35 -0.07 -23.69
CA LEU A 19 -2.51 -0.66 -22.64
C LEU A 19 -2.53 0.22 -21.38
N LYS A 20 -2.28 1.54 -21.51
CA LYS A 20 -2.31 2.47 -20.38
C LYS A 20 -3.65 2.48 -19.66
N ASN A 21 -4.76 2.41 -20.40
CA ASN A 21 -6.10 2.36 -19.81
C ASN A 21 -6.34 1.04 -19.08
N THR A 22 -5.97 -0.08 -19.68
CA THR A 22 -6.07 -1.41 -19.05
C THR A 22 -5.21 -1.50 -17.79
N ASP A 23 -4.00 -0.96 -17.80
CA ASP A 23 -3.14 -0.90 -16.61
C ASP A 23 -3.80 -0.11 -15.48
N ARG A 24 -4.40 1.06 -15.78
CA ARG A 24 -5.16 1.84 -14.80
C ARG A 24 -6.35 1.07 -14.23
N GLU A 25 -7.10 0.37 -15.08
CA GLU A 25 -8.23 -0.46 -14.67
C GLU A 25 -7.78 -1.63 -13.76
N LEU A 26 -6.67 -2.29 -14.10
CA LEU A 26 -6.08 -3.34 -13.27
C LEU A 26 -5.61 -2.80 -11.91
N GLY A 27 -4.99 -1.62 -11.90
CA GLY A 27 -4.63 -0.93 -10.66
C GLY A 27 -5.84 -0.69 -9.77
N GLN A 28 -6.90 -0.13 -10.33
CA GLN A 28 -8.14 0.17 -9.60
C GLN A 28 -8.80 -1.11 -9.06
N LEU A 29 -8.91 -2.15 -9.89
CA LEU A 29 -9.52 -3.41 -9.49
C LEU A 29 -8.77 -4.08 -8.34
N ASN A 30 -7.43 -4.05 -8.37
CA ASN A 30 -6.61 -4.55 -7.27
C ASN A 30 -6.81 -3.73 -5.99
N TRP A 31 -6.96 -2.41 -6.10
CA TRP A 31 -7.24 -1.56 -4.94
C TRP A 31 -8.62 -1.87 -4.33
N ASP A 32 -9.65 -2.01 -5.16
CA ASP A 32 -10.99 -2.35 -4.68
C ASP A 32 -11.04 -3.76 -4.07
N LEU A 33 -10.36 -4.74 -4.68
CA LEU A 33 -10.19 -6.08 -4.10
C LEU A 33 -9.57 -6.02 -2.69
N ALA A 34 -8.51 -5.23 -2.52
CA ALA A 34 -7.88 -5.07 -1.21
C ALA A 34 -8.84 -4.49 -0.17
N ARG A 35 -9.68 -3.51 -0.56
CA ARG A 35 -10.68 -2.92 0.34
C ARG A 35 -11.70 -3.95 0.82
N GLU A 36 -12.19 -4.79 -0.08
CA GLU A 36 -13.12 -5.88 0.28
C GLU A 36 -12.45 -6.90 1.21
N LEU A 37 -11.19 -7.25 0.96
CA LEU A 37 -10.43 -8.17 1.81
C LEU A 37 -10.20 -7.60 3.22
N ILE A 38 -9.93 -6.30 3.35
CA ILE A 38 -9.81 -5.62 4.65
C ILE A 38 -11.14 -5.67 5.41
N THR A 39 -12.27 -5.40 4.72
CA THR A 39 -13.60 -5.52 5.32
C THR A 39 -13.87 -6.94 5.79
N LEU A 40 -13.58 -7.94 4.95
CA LEU A 40 -13.77 -9.35 5.28
C LEU A 40 -12.95 -9.78 6.50
N ALA A 41 -11.69 -9.34 6.61
CA ALA A 41 -10.87 -9.59 7.79
C ALA A 41 -11.51 -9.02 9.07
N GLY A 42 -12.07 -7.80 8.99
CA GLY A 42 -12.77 -7.17 10.11
C GLY A 42 -14.02 -7.93 10.55
N GLU A 43 -14.82 -8.41 9.58
CA GLU A 43 -16.05 -9.15 9.85
C GLU A 43 -15.80 -10.56 10.41
N THR A 44 -14.81 -11.25 9.86
CA THR A 44 -14.48 -12.64 10.23
C THR A 44 -13.54 -12.73 11.44
N LYS A 45 -12.84 -11.65 11.77
CA LYS A 45 -11.71 -11.63 12.72
C LYS A 45 -10.58 -12.58 12.34
N ASP A 46 -10.50 -12.97 11.07
CA ASP A 46 -9.41 -13.75 10.49
C ASP A 46 -8.35 -12.78 9.92
N PRO A 47 -7.06 -12.91 10.29
CA PRO A 47 -6.00 -12.13 9.65
C PRO A 47 -5.68 -12.57 8.21
N GLY A 48 -6.12 -13.75 7.76
CA GLY A 48 -5.83 -14.30 6.43
C GLY A 48 -6.13 -13.34 5.26
N PRO A 49 -7.33 -12.72 5.19
CA PRO A 49 -7.65 -11.75 4.15
C PRO A 49 -6.75 -10.50 4.16
N LEU A 50 -6.16 -10.10 5.30
CA LEU A 50 -5.24 -8.95 5.34
C LEU A 50 -3.95 -9.24 4.55
N ILE A 51 -3.47 -10.49 4.56
CA ILE A 51 -2.30 -10.89 3.76
C ILE A 51 -2.61 -10.71 2.27
N GLN A 52 -3.76 -11.21 1.84
CA GLN A 52 -4.23 -11.06 0.45
C GLN A 52 -4.44 -9.58 0.08
N ALA A 53 -4.92 -8.75 1.02
CA ALA A 53 -5.08 -7.31 0.78
C ALA A 53 -3.74 -6.62 0.54
N VAL A 54 -2.69 -6.98 1.29
CA VAL A 54 -1.33 -6.46 1.05
C VAL A 54 -0.80 -6.88 -0.33
N GLU A 55 -1.05 -8.12 -0.76
CA GLU A 55 -0.69 -8.61 -2.10
C GLU A 55 -1.42 -7.86 -3.22
N ALA A 56 -2.72 -7.62 -3.04
CA ALA A 56 -3.53 -6.86 -3.99
C ALA A 56 -3.05 -5.39 -4.09
N LEU A 57 -2.81 -4.72 -2.95
CA LEU A 57 -2.26 -3.36 -2.95
C LEU A 57 -0.85 -3.30 -3.57
N SER A 58 -0.01 -4.30 -3.30
CA SER A 58 1.33 -4.42 -3.91
C SER A 58 1.27 -4.69 -5.41
N SER A 59 0.17 -5.25 -5.90
CA SER A 59 -0.09 -5.38 -7.34
C SER A 59 -0.59 -4.06 -7.92
N ALA A 60 -1.41 -3.30 -7.19
CA ALA A 60 -1.88 -1.98 -7.60
C ALA A 60 -0.73 -0.96 -7.76
N THR A 61 0.29 -0.98 -6.90
CA THR A 61 1.46 -0.08 -7.02
C THR A 61 2.22 -0.24 -8.32
N ARG A 62 2.11 -1.37 -9.02
CA ARG A 62 2.74 -1.59 -10.33
C ARG A 62 2.12 -0.73 -11.44
N TYR A 63 0.87 -0.32 -11.25
CA TYR A 63 0.09 0.44 -12.24
C TYR A 63 -0.08 1.91 -11.85
N TYR A 64 0.13 2.24 -10.58
CA TYR A 64 0.18 3.63 -10.08
C TYR A 64 1.62 4.01 -9.74
N SER A 65 2.35 4.47 -10.75
CA SER A 65 3.68 5.04 -10.58
C SER A 65 3.62 6.42 -9.92
N PHE A 66 4.72 6.87 -9.30
CA PHE A 66 4.76 8.24 -8.79
C PHE A 66 4.72 9.26 -9.93
N GLU A 67 5.27 8.92 -11.08
CA GLU A 67 5.38 9.79 -12.25
C GLU A 67 4.02 10.05 -12.91
N ASP A 68 3.16 9.03 -12.99
CA ASP A 68 1.86 9.12 -13.65
C ASP A 68 0.70 9.42 -12.70
N ALA A 69 0.78 8.95 -11.46
CA ALA A 69 -0.33 9.01 -10.49
C ALA A 69 0.20 9.19 -9.05
N PRO A 70 0.88 10.32 -8.76
CA PRO A 70 1.62 10.47 -7.50
C PRO A 70 0.73 10.41 -6.27
N ARG A 71 -0.49 10.96 -6.35
CA ARG A 71 -1.44 10.97 -5.24
C ARG A 71 -1.98 9.57 -4.95
N GLU A 72 -2.39 8.84 -5.98
CA GLU A 72 -2.83 7.45 -5.88
C GLU A 72 -1.71 6.57 -5.33
N HIS A 73 -0.48 6.75 -5.80
CA HIS A 73 0.68 6.03 -5.27
C HIS A 73 0.87 6.27 -3.76
N ALA A 74 0.79 7.53 -3.31
CA ALA A 74 0.86 7.85 -1.87
C ALA A 74 -0.28 7.22 -1.06
N LEU A 75 -1.51 7.22 -1.59
CA LEU A 75 -2.68 6.61 -0.94
C LEU A 75 -2.58 5.08 -0.87
N ILE A 76 -2.04 4.43 -1.89
CA ILE A 76 -1.81 2.97 -1.87
C ILE A 76 -0.73 2.61 -0.86
N GLN A 77 0.37 3.37 -0.78
CA GLN A 77 1.40 3.15 0.25
C GLN A 77 0.84 3.34 1.67
N LYS A 78 -0.04 4.32 1.87
CA LYS A 78 -0.79 4.46 3.12
C LYS A 78 -1.64 3.22 3.41
N ALA A 79 -2.40 2.74 2.43
CA ALA A 79 -3.26 1.58 2.60
C ALA A 79 -2.45 0.30 2.92
N ILE A 80 -1.28 0.13 2.31
CA ILE A 80 -0.36 -0.97 2.62
C ILE A 80 0.08 -0.87 4.09
N ALA A 81 0.50 0.32 4.53
CA ALA A 81 0.93 0.55 5.91
C ALA A 81 -0.19 0.28 6.93
N ASP A 82 -1.41 0.78 6.69
CA ASP A 82 -2.58 0.56 7.54
C ASP A 82 -2.96 -0.93 7.63
N THR A 83 -2.88 -1.65 6.50
CA THR A 83 -3.20 -3.09 6.43
C THR A 83 -2.17 -3.92 7.19
N LEU A 84 -0.88 -3.62 7.00
CA LEU A 84 0.22 -4.27 7.73
C LEU A 84 0.15 -3.96 9.22
N LEU A 85 -0.19 -2.73 9.61
CA LEU A 85 -0.37 -2.38 11.02
C LEU A 85 -1.45 -3.26 11.67
N THR A 86 -2.60 -3.37 11.00
CA THR A 86 -3.72 -4.19 11.44
C THR A 86 -3.34 -5.68 11.53
N LEU A 87 -2.62 -6.19 10.54
CA LEU A 87 -2.14 -7.58 10.50
C LEU A 87 -1.13 -7.86 11.63
N GLY A 88 -0.19 -6.96 11.86
CA GLY A 88 0.80 -7.09 12.93
C GLY A 88 0.16 -7.02 14.32
N GLN A 89 -0.89 -6.21 14.48
CA GLN A 89 -1.66 -6.16 15.73
C GLN A 89 -2.47 -7.45 15.96
N SER A 90 -3.13 -7.98 14.94
CA SER A 90 -3.98 -9.18 15.07
C SER A 90 -3.18 -10.45 15.29
N THR A 91 -1.98 -10.55 14.70
CA THR A 91 -1.09 -11.71 14.84
C THR A 91 -0.07 -11.55 15.98
N GLY A 92 0.14 -10.32 16.46
CA GLY A 92 1.22 -10.00 17.39
C GLY A 92 2.62 -10.08 16.76
N ASP A 93 2.72 -10.09 15.43
CA ASP A 93 3.97 -10.16 14.70
C ASP A 93 4.68 -8.81 14.63
N ARG A 94 5.87 -8.77 15.22
CA ARG A 94 6.72 -7.57 15.29
C ARG A 94 7.36 -7.24 13.95
N ASP A 95 7.65 -8.24 13.11
CA ASP A 95 8.30 -8.01 11.83
C ASP A 95 7.31 -7.38 10.84
N THR A 96 6.05 -7.83 10.87
CA THR A 96 4.96 -7.16 10.17
C THR A 96 4.76 -5.71 10.64
N LEU A 97 4.76 -5.43 11.95
CA LEU A 97 4.69 -4.05 12.47
C LEU A 97 5.88 -3.18 12.03
N THR A 98 7.07 -3.76 11.96
CA THR A 98 8.28 -3.09 11.48
C THR A 98 8.15 -2.75 9.99
N THR A 99 7.55 -3.64 9.21
CA THR A 99 7.25 -3.41 7.79
C THR A 99 6.20 -2.30 7.63
N ALA A 100 5.17 -2.26 8.48
CA ALA A 100 4.17 -1.20 8.50
C ALA A 100 4.81 0.18 8.76
N ARG A 101 5.73 0.27 9.73
CA ARG A 101 6.51 1.49 10.01
C ARG A 101 7.26 1.98 8.77
N ASP A 102 7.92 1.08 8.05
CA ASP A 102 8.70 1.42 6.87
C ASP A 102 7.81 1.89 5.71
N ALA A 103 6.64 1.25 5.54
CA ALA A 103 5.62 1.68 4.59
C ALA A 103 5.07 3.08 4.92
N TYR A 104 4.76 3.37 6.20
CA TYR A 104 4.35 4.71 6.62
C TYR A 104 5.43 5.76 6.35
N ARG A 105 6.71 5.43 6.60
CA ARG A 105 7.82 6.34 6.28
C ARG A 105 7.86 6.65 4.78
N GLY A 106 7.70 5.64 3.93
CA GLY A 106 7.61 5.81 2.48
C GLY A 106 6.44 6.71 2.08
N ALA A 107 5.25 6.48 2.62
CA ALA A 107 4.07 7.31 2.38
C ALA A 107 4.27 8.77 2.81
N ILE A 108 4.94 9.01 3.95
CA ILE A 108 5.29 10.37 4.42
C ILE A 108 6.21 11.07 3.42
N THR A 109 7.20 10.36 2.88
CA THR A 109 8.08 10.90 1.85
C THR A 109 7.28 11.29 0.61
N LEU A 110 6.38 10.43 0.13
CA LEU A 110 5.54 10.71 -1.04
C LEU A 110 4.61 11.92 -0.79
N ALA A 111 3.95 11.99 0.37
CA ALA A 111 3.11 13.13 0.73
C ALA A 111 3.92 14.44 0.82
N SER A 112 5.18 14.37 1.25
CA SER A 112 6.08 15.53 1.27
C SER A 112 6.45 15.98 -0.14
N LEU A 113 6.76 15.05 -1.05
CA LEU A 113 7.03 15.37 -2.45
C LEU A 113 5.81 15.98 -3.17
N LEU A 114 4.61 15.58 -2.77
CA LEU A 114 3.34 16.12 -3.26
C LEU A 114 2.97 17.48 -2.68
N SER A 115 3.69 17.97 -1.66
CA SER A 115 3.25 19.11 -0.84
C SER A 115 1.85 18.91 -0.22
N ASP A 116 1.46 17.65 0.04
CA ASP A 116 0.19 17.29 0.67
C ASP A 116 0.37 17.30 2.20
N ASP A 117 0.23 18.49 2.80
CA ASP A 117 0.40 18.71 4.25
C ASP A 117 -0.58 17.87 5.07
N GLU A 118 -1.84 17.78 4.64
CA GLU A 118 -2.89 17.06 5.35
C GLU A 118 -2.59 15.56 5.41
N LEU A 119 -2.28 14.95 4.25
CA LEU A 119 -1.92 13.55 4.19
C LEU A 119 -0.67 13.28 5.03
N ARG A 120 0.34 14.15 4.96
CA ARG A 120 1.59 13.98 5.71
C ARG A 120 1.37 13.99 7.22
N GLU A 121 0.56 14.91 7.74
CA GLU A 121 0.27 14.95 9.18
C GLU A 121 -0.53 13.72 9.63
N SER A 122 -1.52 13.29 8.84
CA SER A 122 -2.26 12.06 9.14
C SER A 122 -1.33 10.83 9.22
N LEU A 123 -0.38 10.74 8.29
CA LEU A 123 0.59 9.64 8.24
C LEU A 123 1.59 9.70 9.40
N ARG A 124 2.01 10.89 9.83
CA ARG A 124 2.89 11.06 11.00
C ARG A 124 2.24 10.57 12.29
N ILE A 125 0.93 10.80 12.44
CA ILE A 125 0.16 10.29 13.58
C ILE A 125 0.16 8.75 13.56
N SER A 126 -0.19 8.13 12.44
CA SER A 126 -0.20 6.66 12.31
C SER A 126 1.21 6.04 12.47
N TYR A 127 2.23 6.72 11.94
CA TYR A 127 3.62 6.32 12.11
C TYR A 127 4.04 6.32 13.59
N LYS A 128 3.68 7.36 14.34
CA LYS A 128 3.95 7.42 15.78
C LYS A 128 3.24 6.31 16.54
N ALA A 129 1.96 6.07 16.25
CA ALA A 129 1.21 4.97 16.86
C ALA A 129 1.86 3.60 16.59
N THR A 130 2.39 3.42 15.37
CA THR A 130 3.15 2.22 15.00
C THR A 130 4.43 2.06 15.81
N LEU A 131 5.19 3.16 16.01
CA LEU A 131 6.39 3.15 16.85
C LEU A 131 6.08 2.81 18.31
N ASP A 132 4.98 3.34 18.85
CA ASP A 132 4.55 3.05 20.21
C ASP A 132 4.26 1.55 20.36
N LEU A 133 3.55 0.93 19.42
CA LEU A 133 3.27 -0.51 19.41
C LEU A 133 4.54 -1.37 19.36
N ILE A 134 5.52 -0.96 18.54
CA ILE A 134 6.84 -1.61 18.47
C ILE A 134 7.60 -1.44 19.80
N GLY A 135 7.53 -0.27 20.43
CA GLY A 135 8.24 0.06 21.66
C GLY A 135 7.64 -0.57 22.93
N HIS A 136 6.32 -0.73 23.02
CA HIS A 136 5.66 -1.18 24.26
C HIS A 136 5.98 -2.62 24.64
N ARG A 137 6.42 -3.49 23.70
CA ARG A 137 6.85 -4.86 24.01
C ARG A 137 8.34 -5.03 24.33
N SER A 138 9.15 -3.97 24.40
CA SER A 138 10.57 -4.08 24.77
C SER A 138 10.85 -4.02 26.28
N LYS A 139 9.81 -3.93 27.13
CA LYS A 139 9.95 -4.01 28.58
C LYS A 139 9.54 -5.41 29.08
N THR A 140 10.29 -6.45 28.72
CA THR A 140 10.42 -7.57 29.64
C THR A 140 11.14 -7.03 30.88
N PRO A 141 10.55 -7.07 32.09
CA PRO A 141 11.30 -6.77 33.29
C PRO A 141 12.48 -7.71 33.34
N SER A 142 13.69 -7.17 33.42
CA SER A 142 14.88 -7.93 33.77
C SER A 142 14.57 -8.71 35.05
N LEU A 143 14.45 -10.05 34.94
CA LEU A 143 14.27 -10.96 36.07
C LEU A 143 15.59 -11.25 36.79
N PHE A 144 16.59 -10.38 36.67
CA PHE A 144 17.77 -10.45 37.54
C PHE A 144 17.43 -9.86 38.91
N ARG A 145 16.81 -10.71 39.73
CA ARG A 145 16.88 -10.61 41.19
C ARG A 145 17.89 -11.67 41.62
N VAL A 146 19.11 -11.26 41.98
CA VAL A 146 20.01 -12.07 42.79
C VAL A 146 20.49 -11.20 43.94
N ALA A 147 20.42 -11.81 45.12
CA ALA A 147 20.55 -11.27 46.46
C ALA A 147 21.94 -10.67 46.77
#